data_AF-A0A932LC05-F1
#
_entry.id   AF-A0A932LC05-F1
#
_cell.length_a   1.000
_cell.length_b   1.000
_cell.length_c   1.000
_cell.angle_alpha   90.00
_cell.angle_beta   90.00
_cell.angle_gamma   90.00
#
_symmetry.space_group_name_H-M   'P 1'
#
loop_
_entity.id
_entity.type
_entity.pdbx_description
1 polymer ?
#
loop_
_entity_poly.entity_id
_entity_poly.type
_entity_poly.pdbx_seq_one_letter_code
_entity_poly.pdbx_strand_id
1 'polypeptide(L)' 'MAVVGCGGIEDEASARAMFEAGADLIQLYTGLVYQGPFLPARLSRALARLKGQSG' A
#
# COMPACT_ATOMS: atom_id res chain seq x y z
N MET A 1 -11.73 15.74 -0.86
CA MET A 1 -12.36 14.40 -0.99
C MET A 1 -11.23 13.39 -0.90
N ALA A 2 -11.39 12.29 -0.16
CA ALA A 2 -10.36 11.26 -0.03
C ALA A 2 -10.70 10.06 -0.92
N VAL A 3 -9.72 9.54 -1.66
CA VAL A 3 -9.85 8.36 -2.53
C VAL A 3 -9.23 7.15 -1.84
N VAL A 4 -9.97 6.05 -1.79
CA VAL A 4 -9.48 4.77 -1.24
C VAL A 4 -9.30 3.77 -2.38
N GLY A 5 -8.05 3.39 -2.64
CA GLY A 5 -7.70 2.36 -3.63
C GLY A 5 -7.90 0.94 -3.09
N CYS A 6 -8.38 0.03 -3.92
CA CYS A 6 -8.56 -1.37 -3.57
C CYS A 6 -8.33 -2.30 -4.76
N GLY A 7 -7.98 -3.56 -4.47
CA GLY A 7 -7.85 -4.64 -5.46
C GLY A 7 -6.39 -5.00 -5.77
N GLY A 8 -6.04 -6.28 -5.56
CA GLY A 8 -4.75 -6.84 -5.97
C GLY A 8 -3.51 -6.28 -5.26
N ILE A 9 -3.66 -5.74 -4.04
CA ILE A 9 -2.54 -5.17 -3.29
C ILE A 9 -1.92 -6.24 -2.41
N GLU A 10 -0.73 -6.69 -2.79
CA GLU A 10 -0.04 -7.83 -2.16
C GLU A 10 1.41 -7.53 -1.78
N ASP A 11 1.96 -6.44 -2.33
CA ASP A 11 3.34 -6.03 -2.17
C ASP A 11 3.51 -4.50 -2.25
N GLU A 12 4.75 -4.03 -2.08
CA GLU A 12 5.09 -2.61 -2.12
C GLU A 12 4.81 -1.97 -3.48
N ALA A 13 5.09 -2.69 -4.57
CA ALA A 13 4.93 -2.19 -5.93
C ALA A 13 3.46 -1.93 -6.28
N SER A 14 2.58 -2.90 -5.98
CA SER A 14 1.12 -2.78 -6.16
C SER A 14 0.52 -1.70 -5.25
N ALA A 15 0.98 -1.59 -4.00
CA ALA A 15 0.56 -0.52 -3.10
C ALA A 15 0.97 0.86 -3.62
N ARG A 16 2.21 1.03 -4.06
CA ARG A 16 2.73 2.27 -4.64
C ARG A 16 1.96 2.67 -5.90
N ALA A 17 1.69 1.71 -6.80
CA ALA A 17 0.92 1.98 -8.01
C ALA A 17 -0.46 2.60 -7.72
N MET A 18 -1.12 2.17 -6.63
CA MET A 18 -2.40 2.77 -6.20
C MET A 18 -2.24 4.22 -5.72
N PHE A 19 -1.19 4.51 -4.94
CA PHE A 19 -0.91 5.87 -4.50
C PHE A 19 -0.53 6.78 -5.68
N GLU A 20 0.26 6.28 -6.64
CA GLU A 20 0.61 7.01 -7.86
C GLU A 20 -0.59 7.25 -8.78
N ALA A 21 -1.58 6.35 -8.77
CA ALA A 21 -2.85 6.54 -9.46
C ALA A 21 -3.76 7.58 -8.78
N GLY A 22 -3.37 8.12 -7.62
CA GLY A 22 -4.08 9.19 -6.92
C GLY A 22 -4.92 8.72 -5.73
N ALA A 23 -4.75 7.49 -5.24
CA ALA A 23 -5.37 7.07 -3.99
C ALA A 23 -4.70 7.78 -2.79
N ASP A 24 -5.50 8.22 -1.82
CA ASP A 24 -5.02 8.76 -0.53
C ASP A 24 -4.78 7.63 0.50
N LEU A 25 -5.56 6.56 0.39
CA LEU A 25 -5.53 5.39 1.27
C LEU A 25 -5.69 4.10 0.44
N ILE A 26 -5.30 2.96 1.02
CA ILE A 26 -5.49 1.64 0.40
C ILE A 26 -6.18 0.66 1.35
N GLN A 27 -6.97 -0.25 0.79
CA GLN A 27 -7.61 -1.35 1.52
C GLN A 27 -7.00 -2.69 1.14
N LEU A 28 -6.72 -3.53 2.14
CA LEU A 28 -6.19 -4.87 1.97
C LEU A 28 -7.24 -5.88 2.43
N TYR A 29 -7.63 -6.81 1.55
CA TYR A 29 -8.52 -7.93 1.90
C TYR A 29 -7.85 -9.23 1.49
N THR A 30 -7.81 -9.52 0.19
CA THR A 30 -7.18 -10.72 -0.38
C THR A 30 -5.71 -10.80 0.01
N GLY A 31 -4.99 -9.67 0.00
CA GLY A 31 -3.61 -9.59 0.46
C GLY A 31 -3.42 -9.97 1.94
N LEU A 32 -4.36 -9.64 2.84
CA LEU A 32 -4.27 -10.05 4.25
C LEU A 32 -4.41 -11.57 4.40
N VAL A 33 -5.30 -12.18 3.63
CA VAL A 33 -5.54 -13.63 3.66
C VAL A 33 -4.32 -14.40 3.18
N TYR A 34 -3.70 -13.99 2.06
CA TYR A 34 -2.61 -14.75 1.45
C TYR A 34 -1.20 -14.35 1.91
N GLN A 35 -0.97 -13.07 2.23
CA GLN A 35 0.36 -12.56 2.62
C GLN A 35 0.53 -12.42 4.15
N GLY A 36 -0.51 -12.77 4.89
CA GLY A 36 -0.56 -12.80 6.35
C GLY A 36 -0.82 -11.44 7.02
N PRO A 37 -1.09 -11.46 8.34
CA PRO A 37 -1.56 -10.29 9.09
C PRO A 37 -0.52 -9.16 9.20
N PHE A 38 0.76 -9.46 8.93
CA PHE A 38 1.84 -8.48 8.98
C PHE A 38 2.01 -7.69 7.68
N LEU A 39 1.26 -8.01 6.60
CA LEU A 39 1.32 -7.28 5.34
C LEU A 39 1.16 -5.75 5.52
N PRO A 40 0.15 -5.22 6.24
CA PRO A 40 -0.01 -3.76 6.39
C PRO A 40 1.21 -3.10 7.03
N ALA A 41 1.80 -3.73 8.05
CA ALA A 41 2.98 -3.20 8.73
C ALA A 41 4.21 -3.22 7.83
N ARG A 42 4.39 -4.27 7.01
CA ARG A 42 5.47 -4.34 6.02
C ARG A 42 5.33 -3.23 4.97
N LEU A 43 4.14 -3.06 4.40
CA LEU A 43 3.87 -2.03 3.39
C LEU A 43 4.06 -0.63 3.96
N SER A 44 3.53 -0.35 5.15
CA SER A 44 3.67 0.96 5.81
C SER A 44 5.14 1.33 6.02
N ARG A 45 5.96 0.37 6.47
CA ARG A 45 7.40 0.60 6.67
C ARG A 45 8.16 0.80 5.35
N ALA A 46 7.79 0.06 4.31
CA ALA A 46 8.39 0.17 2.99
C ALA A 46 8.10 1.55 2.35
N LEU A 47 6.82 1.95 2.33
CA LEU A 47 6.36 3.22 1.78
C LEU A 47 6.91 4.44 2.56
N ALA A 48 7.08 4.33 3.88
CA ALA A 48 7.69 5.39 4.68
C ALA A 48 9.17 5.64 4.32
N ARG A 49 9.92 4.59 3.95
CA ARG A 49 11.33 4.72 3.51
C ARG A 49 11.45 5.43 2.17
N LEU A 50 10.46 5.31 1.29
CA LEU A 50 10.44 6.00 0.01
C LEU A 50 10.21 7.50 0.17
N LYS A 51 9.27 7.92 1.06
CA LYS A 51 9.03 9.34 1.32
C LYS A 51 10.26 10.09 1.86
N GLY A 52 11.19 9.40 2.52
CA GLY A 52 12.44 9.99 3.01
C GLY A 52 13.54 10.19 1.97
N GLN A 53 13.38 9.66 0.74
CA GLN A 53 14.38 9.73 -0.34
C GLN A 53 14.03 10.77 -1.43
N SER A 54 12.87 11.44 -1.32
CA SER A 54 12.45 12.51 -2.23
C SER A 54 12.67 13.91 -1.65
N GLY A 55 13.61 14.04 -0.71
CA GLY A 55 14.09 15.31 -0.15
C GLY A 55 15.40 15.76 -0.77
#